data_AF-A0A6B3G808-F1
#
_entry.id   AF-A0A6B3G808-F1
#
_cell.length_a   1.000
_cell.length_b   1.000
_cell.length_c   1.000
_cell.angle_alpha   90.00
_cell.angle_beta   90.00
_cell.angle_gamma   90.00
#
_symmetry.space_group_name_H-M   'P 1'
#
loop_
_entity.id
_entity.type
_entity.pdbx_description
1 polymer ?
#
loop_
_entity_poly.entity_id
_entity_poly.type
_entity_poly.pdbx_seq_one_letter_code
_entity_poly.pdbx_strand_id
1 'polypeptide(L)'
;VHAGVPVLVAASYAELAARHTFEERIGNSTVLLEPVGVVGAITPWNYPLHQIVAKVAPALAAGCTVVLKPAEDTPLTAQLFAEAT
;
A
#
# COMPACT_ATOMS: atom_id res chain seq x y z
N VAL A 1 -4.88 4.18 -19.09
CA VAL A 1 -4.16 4.22 -17.79
C VAL A 1 -3.14 3.09 -17.78
N HIS A 2 -1.90 3.33 -17.39
CA HIS A 2 -0.87 2.27 -17.28
C HIS A 2 -1.16 1.39 -16.06
N ALA A 3 -2.14 0.48 -16.18
CA ALA A 3 -2.70 -0.29 -15.06
C ALA A 3 -1.99 -1.62 -14.81
N GLY A 4 -1.25 -2.18 -15.78
CA GLY A 4 -0.62 -3.50 -15.65
C GLY A 4 0.37 -3.59 -14.48
N VAL A 5 1.32 -2.66 -14.38
CA VAL A 5 2.28 -2.62 -13.26
C VAL A 5 1.59 -2.39 -11.92
N PRO A 6 0.67 -1.41 -11.77
CA PRO A 6 -0.11 -1.26 -10.53
C PRO A 6 -0.82 -2.53 -10.09
N VAL A 7 -1.51 -3.24 -11.01
CA VAL A 7 -2.21 -4.49 -10.67
C VAL A 7 -1.23 -5.56 -10.19
N LEU A 8 -0.07 -5.71 -10.85
CA LEU A 8 0.98 -6.64 -10.43
C LEU A 8 1.49 -6.32 -9.02
N VAL A 9 1.77 -5.05 -8.73
CA VAL A 9 2.24 -4.59 -7.41
C VAL A 9 1.20 -4.84 -6.33
N ALA A 10 -0.06 -4.53 -6.60
CA ALA A 10 -1.15 -4.81 -5.66
C ALA A 10 -1.27 -6.32 -5.37
N ALA A 11 -1.21 -7.15 -6.42
CA ALA A 11 -1.26 -8.60 -6.28
C ALA A 11 -0.08 -9.15 -5.47
N SER A 12 1.14 -8.63 -5.67
CA SER A 12 2.31 -9.09 -4.91
C SER A 12 2.18 -8.79 -3.41
N TYR A 13 1.65 -7.61 -3.05
CA TYR A 13 1.43 -7.26 -1.64
C TYR A 13 0.26 -8.03 -1.03
N ALA A 14 -0.80 -8.32 -1.78
CA ALA A 14 -1.87 -9.20 -1.33
C ALA A 14 -1.34 -10.62 -1.03
N GLU A 15 -0.50 -11.16 -1.90
CA GLU A 15 0.15 -12.45 -1.68
C GLU A 15 1.08 -12.42 -0.46
N LEU A 16 1.86 -11.34 -0.30
CA LEU A 16 2.72 -11.17 0.86
C LEU A 16 1.90 -11.10 2.15
N ALA A 17 0.80 -10.33 2.18
CA ALA A 17 -0.08 -10.24 3.33
C ALA A 17 -0.66 -11.60 3.74
N ALA A 18 -0.95 -12.47 2.75
CA ALA A 18 -1.49 -13.80 3.00
C ALA A 18 -0.45 -14.81 3.53
N ARG A 19 0.84 -14.59 3.24
CA ARG A 19 1.91 -15.56 3.57
C ARG A 19 2.90 -15.08 4.62
N HIS A 20 2.96 -13.78 4.89
CA HIS A 20 3.97 -13.22 5.78
C HIS A 20 3.72 -13.62 7.23
N THR A 21 4.79 -14.01 7.92
CA THR A 21 4.75 -14.34 9.34
C THR A 21 4.96 -13.07 10.15
N PHE A 22 3.91 -12.59 10.82
CA PHE A 22 3.96 -11.40 11.68
C PHE A 22 4.46 -11.68 13.11
N GLU A 23 4.73 -12.94 13.46
CA GLU A 23 5.24 -13.35 14.77
C GLU A 23 6.42 -14.32 14.61
N GLU A 24 7.58 -13.98 15.16
CA GLU A 24 8.76 -14.84 15.16
C GLU A 24 9.26 -15.10 16.59
N ARG A 25 9.72 -16.33 16.87
CA ARG A 25 10.34 -16.70 18.15
C ARG A 25 11.86 -16.75 18.00
N ILE A 26 12.57 -15.89 18.73
CA ILE A 26 14.03 -15.85 18.78
C ILE A 26 14.49 -16.23 20.19
N GLY A 27 14.97 -17.47 20.36
CA GLY A 27 15.29 -18.04 21.67
C GLY A 27 14.06 -18.04 22.60
N ASN A 28 14.14 -17.28 23.70
CA ASN A 28 13.05 -17.13 24.65
C ASN A 28 12.17 -15.89 24.40
N SER A 29 12.41 -15.13 23.33
CA SER A 29 11.72 -13.87 23.05
C SER A 29 10.81 -13.98 21.83
N THR A 30 9.59 -13.45 21.90
CA THR A 30 8.71 -13.29 20.74
C THR A 30 8.89 -11.90 20.14
N VAL A 31 9.10 -11.82 18.84
CA VAL A 31 9.11 -10.59 18.05
C VAL A 31 7.78 -10.52 17.30
N LEU A 32 7.04 -9.43 17.50
CA LEU A 32 5.78 -9.16 16.84
C LEU A 32 5.96 -8.00 15.84
N LEU A 33 5.42 -8.16 14.65
CA LEU A 33 5.34 -7.13 13.62
C LEU A 33 3.92 -6.55 13.64
N GLU A 34 3.78 -5.37 14.21
CA GLU A 34 2.49 -4.68 14.36
C GLU A 34 2.38 -3.49 13.39
N PRO A 35 1.16 -3.16 12.92
CA PRO A 35 0.94 -1.97 12.11
C PRO A 35 1.32 -0.70 12.88
N VAL A 36 1.90 0.27 12.16
CA VAL A 36 2.25 1.58 12.74
C VAL A 36 1.02 2.46 13.03
N GLY A 37 -0.16 2.10 12.50
CA GLY A 37 -1.41 2.83 12.67
C GLY A 37 -1.88 3.52 11.39
N VAL A 38 -1.93 4.86 11.39
CA VAL A 38 -2.40 5.67 10.25
C VAL A 38 -1.21 6.15 9.41
N VAL A 39 -1.23 5.86 8.11
CA VAL A 39 -0.18 6.27 7.17
C VAL A 39 -0.66 7.45 6.31
N GLY A 40 0.10 8.54 6.31
CA GLY A 40 -0.04 9.61 5.33
C GLY A 40 0.75 9.31 4.06
N ALA A 41 0.07 9.23 2.91
CA ALA A 41 0.69 8.94 1.62
C ALA A 41 0.64 10.16 0.69
N ILE A 42 1.79 10.72 0.33
CA ILE A 42 1.91 11.80 -0.68
C ILE A 42 2.55 11.23 -1.94
N THR A 43 1.94 11.43 -3.12
CA THR A 43 2.40 10.80 -4.37
C THR A 43 2.64 11.82 -5.49
N PRO A 44 3.69 11.66 -6.31
CA PRO A 44 3.97 12.53 -7.47
C PRO A 44 3.11 12.17 -8.71
N TRP A 45 3.17 13.02 -9.73
CA TRP A 45 2.33 12.98 -10.94
C TRP A 45 2.86 12.08 -12.08
N ASN A 46 4.11 11.63 -12.05
CA ASN A 46 4.76 11.00 -13.21
C ASN A 46 4.27 9.58 -13.53
N TYR A 47 3.78 8.85 -12.52
CA TYR A 47 3.13 7.55 -12.68
C TYR A 47 1.98 7.42 -11.68
N PRO A 48 0.91 8.22 -11.83
CA PRO A 48 0.03 8.56 -10.72
C PRO A 48 -0.63 7.33 -10.10
N LEU A 49 -1.13 6.40 -10.90
CA LEU A 49 -1.73 5.17 -10.39
C LEU A 49 -0.69 4.27 -9.71
N HIS A 50 0.48 4.08 -10.32
CA HIS A 50 1.52 3.23 -9.75
C HIS A 50 2.02 3.79 -8.42
N GLN A 51 2.27 5.10 -8.34
CA GLN A 51 2.77 5.75 -7.13
C GLN A 51 1.79 5.65 -5.96
N ILE A 52 0.49 5.74 -6.25
CA ILE A 52 -0.57 5.48 -5.27
C ILE A 52 -0.52 4.04 -4.80
N VAL A 53 -0.59 3.07 -5.71
CA VAL A 53 -0.61 1.65 -5.36
C VAL A 53 0.66 1.23 -4.61
N ALA A 54 1.83 1.74 -5.00
CA ALA A 54 3.11 1.45 -4.35
C ALA A 54 3.19 1.91 -2.89
N LYS A 55 2.28 2.79 -2.44
CA LYS A 55 2.17 3.22 -1.04
C LYS A 55 0.98 2.58 -0.34
N VAL A 56 -0.19 2.58 -0.99
CA VAL A 56 -1.44 2.11 -0.39
C VAL A 56 -1.42 0.59 -0.20
N ALA A 57 -1.00 -0.18 -1.20
CA ALA A 57 -0.99 -1.64 -1.12
C ALA A 57 -0.11 -2.19 0.03
N PRO A 58 1.16 -1.78 0.22
CA PRO A 58 1.95 -2.25 1.35
C PRO A 58 1.42 -1.77 2.70
N ALA A 59 0.88 -0.54 2.78
CA ALA A 59 0.33 -0.03 4.04
C ALA A 59 -0.89 -0.87 4.48
N LEU A 60 -1.80 -1.16 3.56
CA LEU A 60 -2.94 -2.04 3.83
C LEU A 60 -2.50 -3.48 4.14
N ALA A 61 -1.52 -4.02 3.39
CA ALA A 61 -0.96 -5.35 3.63
C ALA A 61 -0.34 -5.49 5.02
N ALA A 62 0.24 -4.41 5.56
CA ALA A 62 0.79 -4.38 6.91
C ALA A 62 -0.29 -4.17 8.01
N GLY A 63 -1.56 -3.99 7.65
CA GLY A 63 -2.66 -3.74 8.58
C GLY A 63 -2.84 -2.27 8.98
N CYS A 64 -2.27 -1.33 8.23
CA CYS A 64 -2.42 0.10 8.49
C CYS A 64 -3.70 0.66 7.85
N THR A 65 -4.13 1.82 8.34
CA THR A 65 -5.08 2.69 7.63
C THR A 65 -4.31 3.77 6.87
N VAL A 66 -4.91 4.38 5.83
CA VAL A 66 -4.19 5.31 4.94
C VAL A 66 -5.01 6.57 4.65
N VAL A 67 -4.33 7.73 4.66
CA VAL A 67 -4.83 9.00 4.14
C VAL A 67 -3.95 9.43 2.96
N LEU A 68 -4.53 9.57 1.79
CA LEU A 68 -3.82 9.84 0.53
C LEU A 68 -3.93 11.33 0.12
N LYS A 69 -2.79 11.99 -0.12
CA LYS A 69 -2.70 13.28 -0.82
C LYS A 69 -2.07 13.07 -2.21
N PRO A 70 -2.87 12.96 -3.28
CA PRO A 70 -2.33 12.80 -4.62
C PRO A 70 -1.70 14.09 -5.15
N ALA A 71 -1.04 13.98 -6.30
CA ALA A 71 -0.56 15.14 -7.05
C ALA A 71 -1.75 15.88 -7.67
N GLU A 72 -1.71 17.20 -7.54
CA GLU A 72 -2.70 18.16 -8.04
C GLU A 72 -2.80 18.19 -9.58
N ASP A 73 -1.74 17.77 -10.29
CA ASP A 73 -1.72 17.70 -11.76
C ASP A 73 -2.48 16.48 -12.30
N THR A 74 -2.68 15.45 -11.48
CA THR A 74 -3.29 14.16 -11.91
C THR A 74 -4.38 13.65 -10.95
N PRO A 75 -5.31 14.52 -10.48
CA PRO A 75 -6.21 14.20 -9.37
C PRO A 75 -7.25 13.13 -9.74
N LEU A 76 -7.67 13.08 -11.01
CA LEU A 76 -8.70 12.14 -11.47
C LEU A 76 -8.26 10.67 -11.34
N THR A 77 -6.97 10.37 -11.46
CA THR A 77 -6.47 9.00 -11.27
C THR A 77 -6.65 8.55 -9.82
N ALA A 78 -6.41 9.47 -8.87
CA ALA A 78 -6.60 9.18 -7.45
C ALA A 78 -8.09 9.05 -7.09
N GLN A 79 -8.96 9.87 -7.69
CA GLN A 79 -10.40 9.73 -7.51
C GLN A 79 -10.90 8.37 -7.99
N LEU A 80 -10.53 7.95 -9.21
CA LEU A 80 -10.90 6.64 -9.74
C LEU A 80 -10.35 5.49 -8.89
N PHE A 81 -9.13 5.63 -8.36
CA PHE A 81 -8.56 4.64 -7.44
C PHE A 81 -9.37 4.55 -6.14
N ALA A 82 -9.76 5.69 -5.57
CA ALA A 82 -10.55 5.74 -4.34
C ALA A 82 -11.97 5.16 -4.51
N GLU A 83 -12.57 5.30 -5.69
CA GLU A 83 -13.87 4.67 -6.01
C GLU A 83 -13.79 3.14 -6.17
N ALA A 84 -12.61 2.64 -6.54
CA ALA A 84 -12.38 1.22 -6.79
C ALA A 84 -11.84 0.42 -5.60
N THR A 85 -11.44 1.10 -4.52
CA THR A 85 -10.86 0.51 -3.30
C THR A 85 -11.91 0.45 -2.20
#